data_AF-A0A529VWJ1-F1
#
_entry.id   AF-A0A529VWJ1-F1
#
_cell.length_a   1.000
_cell.length_b   1.000
_cell.length_c   1.000
_cell.angle_alpha   90.00
_cell.angle_beta   90.00
_cell.angle_gamma   90.00
#
_symmetry.space_group_name_H-M   'P 1'
#
loop_
_entity.id
_entity.type
_entity.pdbx_description
1 polymer ?
#
loop_
_entity_poly.entity_id
_entity_poly.type
_entity_poly.pdbx_seq_one_letter_code
_entity_poly.pdbx_strand_id
1 'polypeptide(L)'
;MSGRVQTRDRLIDVELDETIGRSTPDVEHERAVAIFDLIEENSFKPVNDDGAGPYRLKLSLAESRLVFAVSRENGAEVVTHILSLTPLRRIVKDYYLICESYYEAIRSSTPSHIEAIDMGRRGLHNEGSQTLMDRLGGKI
;
A
#
# COMPACT_ATOMS: atom_id res chain seq x y z
N MET A 1 -18.12 12.81 -26.40
CA MET A 1 -17.70 12.58 -25.00
C MET A 1 -18.04 11.13 -24.67
N SER A 2 -17.07 10.23 -24.78
CA SER A 2 -17.28 8.81 -24.47
C SER A 2 -17.23 8.66 -22.95
N GLY A 3 -18.39 8.49 -22.31
CA GLY A 3 -18.47 8.19 -20.90
C GLY A 3 -17.90 6.80 -20.66
N ARG A 4 -16.67 6.72 -20.15
CA ARG A 4 -16.13 5.47 -19.59
C ARG A 4 -17.12 5.02 -18.51
N VAL A 5 -17.75 3.86 -18.71
CA VAL A 5 -18.38 3.14 -17.62
C VAL A 5 -17.26 2.86 -16.61
N GLN A 6 -17.23 3.60 -15.50
CA GLN A 6 -16.30 3.28 -14.41
C GLN A 6 -16.70 1.90 -13.89
N THR A 7 -15.76 0.96 -13.98
CA THR A 7 -15.93 -0.37 -13.43
C THR A 7 -16.15 -0.23 -11.92
N ARG A 8 -17.11 -0.97 -11.36
CA ARG A 8 -17.33 -1.01 -9.90
C ARG A 8 -16.29 -1.88 -9.19
N ASP A 9 -15.40 -2.51 -9.95
CA ASP A 9 -14.26 -3.28 -9.46
C ASP A 9 -13.10 -2.36 -9.09
N ARG A 10 -13.30 -1.57 -8.03
CA ARG A 10 -12.33 -0.60 -7.51
C ARG A 10 -12.52 -0.32 -6.02
N LEU A 11 -11.45 0.10 -5.38
CA LEU A 11 -11.45 0.77 -4.08
C LEU A 11 -11.99 2.19 -4.24
N ILE A 12 -12.87 2.59 -3.33
CA ILE A 12 -13.35 3.96 -3.14
C ILE A 12 -12.90 4.57 -1.83
N ASP A 13 -12.31 3.76 -0.94
CA ASP A 13 -11.85 4.18 0.37
C ASP A 13 -10.76 3.25 0.87
N VAL A 14 -9.76 3.81 1.53
CA VAL A 14 -8.67 3.09 2.19
C VAL A 14 -8.43 3.72 3.56
N GLU A 15 -8.73 2.97 4.61
CA GLU A 15 -8.50 3.37 6.00
C GLU A 15 -7.30 2.61 6.56
N LEU A 16 -6.36 3.33 7.18
CA LEU A 16 -5.36 2.72 8.06
C LEU A 16 -5.83 2.90 9.49
N ASP A 17 -5.97 1.81 10.23
CA ASP A 17 -6.39 1.91 11.61
C ASP A 17 -5.24 2.33 12.54
N GLU A 18 -5.57 2.57 13.80
CA GLU A 18 -4.63 3.04 14.82
C GLU A 18 -3.46 2.09 15.11
N THR A 19 -3.58 0.81 14.77
CA THR A 19 -2.52 -0.18 15.01
C THR A 19 -1.35 -0.04 14.05
N ILE A 20 -1.56 0.59 12.89
CA ILE A 20 -0.49 0.95 11.93
C ILE A 20 0.34 2.12 12.46
N GLY A 21 -0.17 2.85 13.45
CA GLY A 21 0.52 3.95 14.10
C GLY A 21 0.47 5.25 13.30
N ARG A 22 0.52 6.36 14.06
CA ARG A 22 0.68 7.70 13.52
C ARG A 22 2.16 8.02 13.34
N SER A 23 2.45 8.82 12.32
CA SER A 23 3.79 9.27 11.99
C SER A 23 3.88 10.81 12.07
N THR A 24 5.02 11.37 11.65
CA THR A 24 5.18 12.83 11.53
C THR A 24 4.20 13.41 10.51
N PRO A 25 3.88 14.73 10.57
CA PRO A 25 2.99 15.37 9.60
C PRO A 25 3.37 15.13 8.14
N ASP A 26 4.68 15.14 7.83
CA ASP A 26 5.17 14.90 6.47
C ASP A 26 4.86 13.47 6.00
N VAL A 27 5.04 12.46 6.87
CA VAL A 27 4.72 11.07 6.54
C VAL A 27 3.22 10.86 6.39
N GLU A 28 2.40 11.51 7.23
CA GLU A 28 0.94 11.46 7.06
C GLU A 28 0.47 12.15 5.78
N HIS A 29 1.16 13.22 5.34
CA HIS A 29 0.91 13.86 4.06
C HIS A 29 1.24 12.92 2.89
N GLU A 30 2.43 12.33 2.88
CA GLU A 30 2.83 11.35 1.85
C GLU A 30 1.87 10.14 1.81
N ARG A 31 1.42 9.67 2.97
CA ARG A 31 0.42 8.61 3.08
C ARG A 31 -0.92 9.02 2.47
N ALA A 32 -1.39 10.23 2.73
CA ALA A 32 -2.63 10.74 2.17
C ALA A 32 -2.56 10.86 0.63
N VAL A 33 -1.42 11.33 0.10
CA VAL A 33 -1.16 11.38 -1.34
C VAL A 33 -1.17 9.98 -1.94
N ALA A 34 -0.45 9.02 -1.34
CA ALA A 34 -0.41 7.65 -1.83
C ALA A 34 -1.79 6.96 -1.81
N ILE A 35 -2.61 7.20 -0.79
CA ILE A 35 -3.98 6.68 -0.71
C ILE A 35 -4.87 7.32 -1.78
N PHE A 36 -4.75 8.62 -2.00
CA PHE A 36 -5.49 9.34 -3.02
C PHE A 36 -5.18 8.78 -4.42
N ASP A 37 -3.90 8.66 -4.76
CA ASP A 37 -3.45 8.12 -6.06
C ASP A 37 -3.93 6.67 -6.25
N LEU A 38 -3.84 5.86 -5.19
CA LEU A 38 -4.37 4.49 -5.21
C LEU A 38 -5.88 4.48 -5.48
N ILE A 39 -6.68 5.31 -4.81
CA ILE A 39 -8.14 5.35 -5.02
C ILE A 39 -8.49 5.78 -6.46
N GLU A 40 -7.75 6.73 -7.03
CA GLU A 40 -8.01 7.23 -8.38
C GLU A 40 -7.66 6.23 -9.48
N GLU A 41 -6.57 5.47 -9.33
CA GLU A 41 -6.00 4.66 -10.42
C GLU A 41 -6.18 3.14 -10.26
N ASN A 42 -6.72 2.65 -9.13
CA ASN A 42 -6.80 1.20 -8.88
C ASN A 42 -7.84 0.45 -9.73
N SER A 43 -7.60 -0.86 -9.82
CA SER A 43 -8.60 -1.89 -10.09
C SER A 43 -8.54 -2.91 -8.94
N PHE A 44 -9.68 -3.28 -8.39
CA PHE A 44 -9.74 -4.13 -7.20
C PHE A 44 -11.01 -4.99 -7.16
N LYS A 45 -10.84 -6.31 -7.01
CA LYS A 45 -11.96 -7.24 -6.89
C LYS A 45 -11.53 -8.51 -6.14
N PRO A 46 -12.13 -8.83 -4.99
CA PRO A 46 -11.92 -10.12 -4.35
C PRO A 46 -12.33 -11.29 -5.26
N VAL A 47 -11.51 -12.35 -5.32
CA VAL A 47 -11.69 -13.48 -6.25
C VAL A 47 -12.97 -14.26 -6.01
N ASN A 48 -13.40 -14.40 -4.75
CA ASN A 48 -14.58 -15.20 -4.37
C ASN A 48 -15.84 -14.35 -4.19
N ASP A 49 -15.93 -13.23 -4.93
CA ASP A 49 -17.02 -12.31 -4.80
C ASP A 49 -17.81 -12.16 -6.11
N ASP A 50 -19.00 -12.73 -6.11
CA ASP A 50 -19.96 -12.69 -7.23
C ASP A 50 -20.69 -11.34 -7.31
N GLY A 51 -20.55 -10.48 -6.28
CA GLY A 51 -21.09 -9.13 -6.31
C GLY A 51 -20.30 -8.17 -7.20
N ALA A 52 -20.86 -6.98 -7.36
CA ALA A 52 -20.14 -5.83 -7.90
C ALA A 52 -19.81 -4.89 -6.74
N GLY A 53 -18.60 -4.33 -6.73
CA GLY A 53 -18.18 -3.30 -5.76
C GLY A 53 -18.99 -2.00 -5.86
N PRO A 54 -18.41 -0.82 -5.57
CA PRO A 54 -17.04 -0.61 -5.16
C PRO A 54 -16.79 -1.07 -3.73
N TYR A 55 -15.52 -1.10 -3.39
CA TYR A 55 -15.02 -1.67 -2.15
C TYR A 55 -14.41 -0.58 -1.27
N ARG A 56 -14.54 -0.75 0.05
CA ARG A 56 -13.74 -0.05 1.05
C ARG A 56 -12.73 -1.03 1.62
N LEU A 57 -11.49 -0.60 1.78
CA LEU A 57 -10.42 -1.37 2.38
C LEU A 57 -10.03 -0.76 3.72
N LYS A 58 -10.03 -1.56 4.78
CA LYS A 58 -9.43 -1.20 6.06
C LYS A 58 -8.20 -2.06 6.31
N LEU A 59 -7.07 -1.41 6.57
CA LEU A 59 -5.80 -2.04 6.89
C LEU A 59 -5.49 -1.91 8.38
N SER A 60 -5.07 -3.00 8.99
CA SER A 60 -4.65 -3.03 10.40
C SER A 60 -3.55 -4.05 10.65
N LEU A 61 -2.93 -3.98 11.83
CA LEU A 61 -1.90 -4.88 12.32
C LEU A 61 -2.41 -5.68 13.52
N ALA A 62 -2.27 -7.00 13.42
CA ALA A 62 -2.52 -7.93 14.52
C ALA A 62 -1.36 -8.92 14.63
N GLU A 63 -0.62 -8.90 15.74
CA GLU A 63 0.49 -9.84 16.01
C GLU A 63 1.50 -9.99 14.85
N SER A 64 1.99 -8.88 14.29
CA SER A 64 2.86 -8.85 13.09
C SER A 64 2.22 -9.39 11.80
N ARG A 65 0.89 -9.34 11.70
CA ARG A 65 0.14 -9.67 10.49
C ARG A 65 -0.59 -8.43 10.00
N LEU A 66 -0.63 -8.26 8.69
CA LEU A 66 -1.39 -7.22 8.03
C LEU A 66 -2.78 -7.78 7.69
N VAL A 67 -3.80 -7.15 8.25
CA VAL A 67 -5.20 -7.49 8.03
C VAL A 67 -5.75 -6.57 6.94
N PHE A 68 -6.34 -7.18 5.91
CA PHE A 68 -7.09 -6.52 4.85
C PHE A 68 -8.56 -6.84 5.07
N ALA A 69 -9.29 -5.93 5.70
CA ALA A 69 -10.74 -6.03 5.83
C ALA A 69 -11.41 -5.31 4.67
N VAL A 70 -12.15 -6.05 3.85
CA VAL A 70 -12.82 -5.54 2.65
C VAL A 70 -14.33 -5.51 2.88
N SER A 71 -14.94 -4.36 2.63
CA SER A 71 -16.39 -4.17 2.70
C SER A 71 -16.92 -3.48 1.46
N ARG A 72 -18.24 -3.52 1.27
CA ARG A 72 -18.97 -2.75 0.26
C ARG A 72 -19.09 -1.29 0.68
N GLU A 73 -19.48 -0.45 -0.28
CA GLU A 73 -19.85 0.94 -0.04
C GLU A 73 -20.88 1.13 1.10
N ASN A 74 -21.84 0.21 1.22
CA ASN A 74 -22.88 0.21 2.26
C ASN A 74 -22.42 -0.37 3.61
N GLY A 75 -21.13 -0.73 3.75
CA GLY A 75 -20.56 -1.32 4.95
C GLY A 75 -20.74 -2.83 5.10
N ALA A 76 -21.42 -3.51 4.16
CA ALA A 76 -21.52 -4.97 4.20
C ALA A 76 -20.13 -5.60 4.03
N GLU A 77 -19.75 -6.47 4.96
CA GLU A 77 -18.48 -7.19 4.90
C GLU A 77 -18.44 -8.13 3.69
N VAL A 78 -17.28 -8.19 3.04
CA VAL A 78 -17.05 -9.05 1.86
C VAL A 78 -16.08 -10.16 2.23
N VAL A 79 -14.89 -9.79 2.68
CA VAL A 79 -13.83 -10.73 3.06
C VAL A 79 -12.81 -10.07 3.95
N THR A 80 -12.17 -10.85 4.81
CA THR A 80 -10.98 -10.44 5.54
C THR A 80 -9.81 -11.35 5.21
N HIS A 81 -8.70 -10.78 4.75
CA HIS A 81 -7.45 -11.50 4.54
C HIS A 81 -6.42 -11.13 5.60
N ILE A 82 -5.78 -12.13 6.20
CA ILE A 82 -4.73 -11.91 7.21
C ILE A 82 -3.41 -12.41 6.63
N LEU A 83 -2.47 -11.50 6.39
CA LEU A 83 -1.19 -11.78 5.76
C LEU A 83 -0.07 -11.69 6.79
N SER A 84 0.79 -12.71 6.86
CA SER A 84 2.03 -12.60 7.63
C SER A 84 2.94 -11.53 7.03
N LEU A 85 3.45 -10.61 7.85
CA LEU A 85 4.46 -9.62 7.42
C LEU A 85 5.88 -10.18 7.40
N THR A 86 6.10 -11.42 7.86
CA THR A 86 7.44 -12.03 7.87
C THR A 86 8.18 -11.94 6.53
N PRO A 87 7.54 -12.20 5.36
CA PRO A 87 8.21 -12.06 4.06
C PRO A 87 8.67 -10.63 3.72
N LEU A 88 8.02 -9.62 4.30
CA LEU A 88 8.34 -8.20 4.05
C LEU A 88 9.39 -7.64 5.02
N ARG A 89 9.75 -8.37 6.10
CA ARG A 89 10.62 -7.85 7.17
C ARG A 89 11.97 -7.33 6.68
N ARG A 90 12.63 -8.06 5.77
CA ARG A 90 13.91 -7.63 5.20
C ARG A 90 13.74 -6.35 4.41
N ILE A 91 12.77 -6.32 3.50
CA ILE A 91 12.48 -5.19 2.61
C ILE A 91 12.20 -3.92 3.43
N VAL A 92 11.36 -4.04 4.48
CA VAL A 92 11.06 -2.93 5.39
C VAL A 92 12.31 -2.44 6.11
N LYS A 93 13.13 -3.36 6.64
CA LYS A 93 14.39 -2.99 7.31
C LYS A 93 15.35 -2.27 6.36
N ASP A 94 15.54 -2.80 5.16
CA ASP A 94 16.44 -2.22 4.17
C ASP A 94 15.92 -0.85 3.70
N TYR A 95 14.60 -0.68 3.65
CA TYR A 95 13.98 0.60 3.30
C TYR A 95 14.28 1.67 4.35
N TYR A 96 14.20 1.34 5.64
CA TYR A 96 14.61 2.26 6.72
C TYR A 96 16.07 2.69 6.57
N LEU A 97 16.98 1.77 6.26
CA LEU A 97 18.40 2.10 6.05
C LEU A 97 18.62 3.01 4.83
N ILE A 98 17.85 2.81 3.74
CA ILE A 98 17.88 3.70 2.57
C ILE A 98 17.38 5.10 2.93
N CYS A 99 16.32 5.23 3.73
CA CYS A 99 15.83 6.52 4.19
C CYS A 99 16.88 7.26 5.03
N GLU A 100 17.55 6.56 5.97
CA GLU A 100 18.66 7.15 6.74
C GLU A 100 19.80 7.63 5.83
N SER A 101 20.20 6.78 4.88
CA SER A 101 21.24 7.11 3.89
C SER A 101 20.87 8.34 3.05
N TYR A 102 19.59 8.48 2.66
CA TYR A 102 19.08 9.63 1.94
C TYR A 102 19.20 10.93 2.76
N TYR A 103 18.82 10.88 4.04
CA TYR A 103 18.92 12.05 4.93
C TYR A 103 20.35 12.51 5.18
N GLU A 104 21.32 11.59 5.22
CA GLU A 104 22.73 11.93 5.27
C GLU A 104 23.21 12.54 3.95
N ALA A 105 22.83 11.93 2.83
CA ALA A 105 23.30 12.32 1.51
C ALA A 105 22.76 13.67 1.02
N ILE A 106 21.50 14.03 1.32
CA ILE A 106 20.89 15.26 0.80
C ILE A 106 21.60 16.54 1.24
N ARG A 107 22.36 16.50 2.34
CA ARG A 107 23.07 17.68 2.87
C ARG A 107 24.41 17.96 2.18
N SER A 108 25.07 16.95 1.61
CA SER A 108 26.47 17.08 1.17
C SER A 108 26.91 16.21 -0.01
N SER A 109 26.05 15.32 -0.51
CA SER A 109 26.41 14.36 -1.56
C SER A 109 26.19 14.90 -2.98
N THR A 110 26.86 14.28 -3.94
CA THR A 110 26.69 14.61 -5.35
C THR A 110 25.30 14.19 -5.85
N PRO A 111 24.73 14.88 -6.87
CA PRO A 111 23.46 14.48 -7.47
C PRO A 111 23.41 13.02 -7.92
N SER A 112 24.52 12.52 -8.49
CA SER A 112 24.65 11.12 -8.92
C SER A 112 24.54 10.11 -7.77
N HIS A 113 24.98 10.47 -6.57
CA HIS A 113 24.87 9.61 -5.41
C HIS A 113 23.43 9.60 -4.86
N ILE A 114 22.76 10.75 -4.85
CA ILE A 114 21.34 10.86 -4.48
C ILE A 114 20.48 10.02 -5.44
N GLU A 115 20.75 10.11 -6.75
CA GLU A 115 20.06 9.30 -7.76
C GLU A 115 20.25 7.79 -7.53
N ALA A 116 21.47 7.36 -7.16
CA ALA A 116 21.74 5.96 -6.83
C ALA A 116 20.92 5.48 -5.62
N ILE A 117 20.79 6.31 -4.57
CA ILE A 117 19.94 6.03 -3.41
C ILE A 117 18.47 5.94 -3.83
N ASP A 118 17.99 6.86 -4.66
CA ASP A 118 16.61 6.87 -5.16
C ASP A 118 16.29 5.67 -6.05
N MET A 119 17.26 5.20 -6.85
CA MET A 119 17.15 3.94 -7.58
C MET A 119 17.03 2.74 -6.64
N GLY A 120 17.85 2.69 -5.59
CA GLY A 120 17.77 1.65 -4.56
C GLY A 120 16.42 1.66 -3.84
N ARG A 121 15.91 2.84 -3.50
CA ARG A 121 14.59 3.05 -2.89
C ARG A 121 13.47 2.46 -3.76
N ARG A 122 13.48 2.77 -5.06
CA ARG A 122 12.52 2.22 -6.02
C ARG A 122 12.63 0.70 -6.15
N GLY A 123 13.84 0.15 -6.12
CA GLY A 123 14.08 -1.29 -6.12
C GLY A 123 13.37 -1.99 -4.97
N LEU A 124 13.51 -1.47 -3.74
CA LEU A 124 12.83 -2.02 -2.56
C LEU A 124 11.31 -1.89 -2.64
N HIS A 125 10.79 -0.77 -3.16
CA HIS A 125 9.35 -0.59 -3.38
C HIS A 125 8.80 -1.65 -4.36
N ASN A 126 9.51 -1.91 -5.45
CA ASN A 126 9.12 -2.93 -6.43
C ASN A 126 9.17 -4.34 -5.84
N GLU A 127 10.22 -4.67 -5.08
CA GLU A 127 10.34 -5.97 -4.40
C GLU A 127 9.22 -6.17 -3.36
N GLY A 128 8.91 -5.13 -2.58
CA GLY A 128 7.81 -5.12 -1.62
C GLY A 128 6.45 -5.31 -2.29
N SER A 129 6.23 -4.61 -3.40
CA SER A 129 5.00 -4.70 -4.20
C SER A 129 4.82 -6.10 -4.79
N GLN A 130 5.86 -6.67 -5.39
CA GLN A 130 5.83 -8.03 -5.90
C GLN A 130 5.53 -9.04 -4.80
N THR A 131 6.21 -8.93 -3.66
CA THR A 131 5.97 -9.80 -2.51
C THR A 131 4.52 -9.72 -2.06
N LEU A 132 3.96 -8.51 -1.94
CA LEU A 132 2.56 -8.32 -1.53
C LEU A 132 1.58 -8.91 -2.56
N MET A 133 1.83 -8.70 -3.86
CA MET A 133 1.02 -9.29 -4.93
C MET A 133 1.03 -10.83 -4.86
N ASP A 134 2.18 -11.45 -4.64
CA ASP A 134 2.28 -12.91 -4.49
C ASP A 134 1.49 -13.42 -3.27
N ARG A 135 1.50 -12.66 -2.17
CA ARG A 135 0.70 -12.99 -0.97
C ARG A 135 -0.81 -12.84 -1.21
N LEU A 136 -1.19 -11.87 -2.02
CA LEU A 136 -2.59 -11.61 -2.41
C LEU A 136 -3.08 -12.48 -3.56
N GLY A 137 -2.19 -13.20 -4.25
CA GLY A 137 -2.55 -14.13 -5.31
C GLY A 137 -3.68 -15.09 -4.90
N GLY A 138 -4.71 -15.15 -5.74
CA GLY A 138 -5.92 -15.96 -5.51
C GLY A 138 -6.87 -15.42 -4.43
N LYS A 139 -6.69 -14.17 -3.99
CA LYS A 139 -7.57 -13.50 -3.00
C LYS A 139 -8.24 -12.27 -3.58
N ILE A 140 -7.47 -11.46 -4.30
CA ILE A 140 -7.85 -10.26 -5.06
C ILE A 140 -7.47 -10.47 -6.53
#